data_AF-A0A7J3U7Q1-F1
#
_entry.id   AF-A0A7J3U7Q1-F1
#
_cell.length_a   1.000
_cell.length_b   1.000
_cell.length_c   1.000
_cell.angle_alpha   90.00
_cell.angle_beta   90.00
_cell.angle_gamma   90.00
#
_symmetry.space_group_name_H-M   'P 1'
#
loop_
_entity.id
_entity.type
_entity.pdbx_description
1 polymer ?
#
loop_
_entity_poly.entity_id
_entity_poly.type
_entity_poly.pdbx_seq_one_letter_code
_entity_poly.pdbx_strand_id
1 'polypeptide(L)'
;MKKNDKLIVLAGVVILVIASVGIYYWNPGGVTEVVDERVLLSVSSSYSDVPSGISVSDSSPFYALIATPLAVHYDKQGDQVVVPLYVENVSSPSRAVVRTKELVGEPVDLVVDGSVSPEEFSLEVARDYWESSDAVLLVKDDQEGYSLGLVATPIASYLGIPVIVTDEVDNAVYSVLKDLGVRYSLVCGNLSGYGVSLRFGSVDDVVNLTIGLLEDRFDGVDYVTLANPLDAWPPKIQDTAHFTFGPKTLTSTATTQLIRAITGMLKGYTVIGNFTIPDDYKYALVKFEGINLDSDEVDEFGDEVSFYVGADLPDEPSGIQMYELVAGGTGAGGNPIRDANGNIVVDRYYQEAVLYDRGGVTYTIRATGSWLAKPEGRVLVNVEVDKLENPFYEPMRGLSEIAPYLTAYRKGLLFAKPDFAFAANDNVLTKKGENCPGFYMPRRNPKLAEPSNNHVFNKIHKPLNELLAKLANIPVNDLISIRNYYKN
;
A
#
# COMPACT_ATOMS: atom_id res chain seq x y z
N MET A 1 34.20 -35.15 55.33
CA MET A 1 34.02 -35.53 53.91
C MET A 1 34.97 -36.65 53.59
N LYS A 2 34.45 -37.83 53.25
CA LYS A 2 35.25 -38.97 52.80
C LYS A 2 35.91 -38.60 51.46
N LYS A 3 37.04 -39.23 51.14
CA LYS A 3 37.85 -38.93 49.94
C LYS A 3 37.03 -38.96 48.63
N ASN A 4 35.93 -39.73 48.62
CA ASN A 4 35.02 -39.88 47.49
C ASN A 4 33.94 -38.78 47.41
N ASP A 5 33.62 -38.08 48.51
CA ASP A 5 32.59 -37.02 48.51
C ASP A 5 33.06 -35.80 47.71
N LYS A 6 34.35 -35.47 47.80
CA LYS A 6 34.96 -34.39 47.00
C LYS A 6 34.93 -34.72 45.50
N LEU A 7 35.09 -35.99 45.15
CA LEU A 7 35.08 -36.47 43.77
C LEU A 7 33.67 -36.43 43.17
N ILE A 8 32.66 -36.79 43.96
CA ILE A 8 31.24 -36.72 43.56
C ILE A 8 30.80 -35.26 43.40
N VAL A 9 31.17 -34.38 44.33
CA VAL A 9 30.86 -32.94 44.22
C VAL A 9 31.57 -32.31 43.02
N LEU A 10 32.84 -32.66 42.78
CA LEU A 10 33.57 -32.16 41.61
C LEU A 10 32.95 -32.64 40.30
N ALA A 11 32.54 -33.91 40.22
CA ALA A 11 31.84 -34.46 39.06
C ALA A 11 30.48 -33.77 38.84
N GLY A 12 29.71 -33.53 39.92
CA GLY A 12 28.44 -32.82 39.83
C GLY A 12 28.58 -31.37 39.35
N VAL A 13 29.61 -30.65 39.83
CA VAL A 13 29.91 -29.29 39.38
C VAL A 13 30.36 -29.27 37.91
N VAL A 14 31.19 -30.23 37.49
CA VAL A 14 31.62 -30.33 36.08
C VAL A 14 30.43 -30.62 35.16
N ILE A 15 29.52 -31.52 35.56
CA ILE A 15 28.29 -31.80 34.79
C ILE A 15 27.40 -30.55 34.71
N LEU A 16 27.25 -29.80 35.81
CA LEU A 16 26.47 -28.56 35.81
C LEU A 16 27.10 -27.47 34.95
N VAL A 17 28.43 -27.34 34.94
CA VAL A 17 29.16 -26.40 34.07
C VAL A 17 29.04 -26.83 32.61
N ILE A 18 29.17 -28.12 32.29
CA ILE A 18 28.98 -28.63 30.91
C ILE A 18 27.53 -28.45 30.46
N ALA A 19 26.53 -28.66 31.34
CA ALA A 19 25.13 -28.46 31.02
C ALA A 19 24.78 -26.97 30.85
N SER A 20 25.34 -26.08 31.67
CA SER A 20 25.12 -24.64 31.56
C SER A 20 25.85 -24.02 30.37
N VAL A 21 27.06 -24.48 30.05
CA VAL A 21 27.73 -24.17 28.76
C VAL A 21 26.94 -24.77 27.60
N GLY A 22 26.43 -25.99 27.76
CA GLY A 22 25.56 -26.66 26.79
C GLY A 22 24.32 -25.85 26.48
N ILE A 23 23.62 -25.32 27.49
CA ILE A 23 22.43 -24.46 27.33
C ILE A 23 22.80 -23.06 26.81
N TYR A 24 23.91 -22.49 27.28
CA TYR A 24 24.37 -21.15 26.85
C TYR A 24 24.89 -21.13 25.40
N TYR A 25 25.41 -22.27 24.91
CA TYR A 25 25.83 -22.47 23.52
C TYR A 25 24.83 -23.31 22.71
N TRP A 26 23.70 -23.72 23.30
CA TRP A 26 22.58 -24.30 22.55
C TRP A 26 21.86 -23.16 21.86
N ASN A 27 22.49 -22.71 20.79
CA ASN A 27 21.76 -22.14 19.69
C ASN A 27 21.02 -23.32 19.05
N PRO A 28 19.67 -23.32 18.91
CA PRO A 28 19.04 -24.16 17.92
C PRO A 28 19.56 -23.64 16.58
N GLY A 29 20.76 -24.07 16.21
CA GLY A 29 21.29 -23.91 14.88
C GLY A 29 20.28 -24.58 14.01
N GLY A 30 19.41 -23.76 13.41
CA GLY A 30 18.48 -24.18 12.39
C GLY A 30 19.33 -24.90 11.38
N VAL A 31 19.24 -26.22 11.38
CA VAL A 31 19.61 -26.98 10.21
C VAL A 31 18.67 -26.41 9.17
N THR A 32 19.19 -25.58 8.26
CA THR A 32 18.54 -25.25 7.00
C THR A 32 18.51 -26.53 6.18
N GLU A 33 17.75 -27.52 6.67
CA GLU A 33 17.18 -28.54 5.81
C GLU A 33 16.28 -27.77 4.86
N VAL A 34 16.71 -27.72 3.60
CA VAL A 34 15.92 -27.15 2.52
C VAL A 34 14.62 -27.93 2.52
N VAL A 35 13.51 -27.26 2.81
CA VAL A 35 12.19 -27.84 2.59
C VAL A 35 12.12 -28.17 1.10
N ASP A 36 12.13 -29.46 0.76
CA ASP A 36 11.82 -29.90 -0.59
C ASP A 36 10.41 -29.40 -0.90
N GLU A 37 10.22 -28.76 -2.05
CA GLU A 37 8.92 -28.22 -2.50
C GLU A 37 7.82 -29.29 -2.41
N ARG A 38 8.18 -30.57 -2.56
CA ARG A 38 7.28 -31.72 -2.41
C ARG A 38 6.79 -31.97 -0.99
N VAL A 39 7.52 -31.53 0.03
CA VAL A 39 7.11 -31.62 1.44
C VAL A 39 6.00 -30.61 1.72
N LEU A 40 6.00 -29.44 1.06
CA LEU A 40 4.92 -28.46 1.19
C LEU A 40 3.59 -28.97 0.62
N LEU A 41 3.63 -29.85 -0.38
CA LEU A 41 2.42 -30.50 -0.91
C LEU A 41 1.74 -31.42 0.11
N SER A 42 2.49 -31.90 1.10
CA SER A 42 1.97 -32.74 2.19
C SER A 42 1.49 -31.96 3.41
N VAL A 43 1.61 -30.62 3.41
CA VAL A 43 1.15 -29.76 4.50
C VAL A 43 -0.36 -29.92 4.67
N SER A 44 -0.76 -30.19 5.90
CA SER A 44 -2.15 -30.22 6.31
C SER A 44 -2.41 -29.21 7.43
N SER A 45 -3.61 -28.65 7.40
CA SER A 45 -4.15 -27.80 8.45
C SER A 45 -5.64 -28.11 8.65
N SER A 46 -6.17 -27.67 9.79
CA SER A 46 -7.61 -27.64 10.03
C SER A 46 -8.00 -26.39 10.80
N TYR A 47 -9.13 -25.83 10.39
CA TYR A 47 -9.76 -24.70 11.04
C TYR A 47 -10.71 -25.19 12.14
N SER A 48 -10.80 -24.44 13.24
CA SER A 48 -11.73 -24.70 14.35
C SER A 48 -13.11 -24.11 14.05
N ASP A 49 -13.12 -22.87 13.59
CA ASP A 49 -14.27 -22.11 13.12
C ASP A 49 -13.81 -21.16 12.01
N VAL A 50 -14.73 -20.67 11.20
CA VAL A 50 -14.43 -19.67 10.16
C VAL A 50 -15.44 -18.53 10.30
N PRO A 51 -14.98 -17.27 10.46
CA PRO A 51 -15.88 -16.13 10.63
C PRO A 51 -16.73 -15.93 9.37
N SER A 52 -17.95 -15.44 9.53
CA SER A 52 -18.85 -15.09 8.41
C SER A 52 -18.36 -13.86 7.65
N GLY A 53 -17.61 -12.97 8.32
CA GLY A 53 -17.06 -11.77 7.70
C GLY A 53 -16.03 -11.09 8.61
N ILE A 54 -14.99 -10.53 7.99
CA ILE A 54 -13.83 -10.00 8.69
C ILE A 54 -13.68 -8.51 8.37
N SER A 55 -13.46 -7.68 9.38
CA SER A 55 -13.12 -6.27 9.21
C SER A 55 -11.82 -5.96 9.94
N VAL A 56 -10.84 -5.44 9.22
CA VAL A 56 -9.52 -5.09 9.77
C VAL A 56 -9.25 -3.60 9.61
N SER A 57 -8.51 -3.05 10.57
CA SER A 57 -8.08 -1.65 10.57
C SER A 57 -7.13 -1.35 9.41
N ASP A 58 -7.28 -0.19 8.80
CA ASP A 58 -6.33 0.37 7.82
C ASP A 58 -5.08 1.00 8.47
N SER A 59 -4.94 0.89 9.79
CA SER A 59 -3.80 1.44 10.54
C SER A 59 -2.50 0.64 10.40
N SER A 60 -2.57 -0.62 9.96
CA SER A 60 -1.38 -1.44 9.68
C SER A 60 -1.63 -2.33 8.47
N PRO A 61 -0.69 -2.36 7.49
CA PRO A 61 -0.86 -3.15 6.28
C PRO A 61 -0.79 -4.66 6.52
N PHE A 62 -0.31 -5.08 7.70
CA PHE A 62 -0.18 -6.48 8.06
C PHE A 62 -1.50 -7.14 8.44
N TYR A 63 -2.50 -6.39 8.93
CA TYR A 63 -3.76 -7.01 9.37
C TYR A 63 -4.49 -7.71 8.23
N ALA A 64 -4.48 -7.13 7.03
CA ALA A 64 -5.05 -7.76 5.84
C ALA A 64 -4.31 -9.04 5.44
N LEU A 65 -2.98 -9.06 5.53
CA LEU A 65 -2.17 -10.26 5.25
C LEU A 65 -2.48 -11.39 6.25
N ILE A 66 -2.59 -11.05 7.53
CA ILE A 66 -2.94 -12.00 8.61
C ILE A 66 -4.32 -12.60 8.39
N ALA A 67 -5.30 -11.76 8.05
CA ALA A 67 -6.68 -12.20 7.84
C ALA A 67 -6.91 -12.95 6.52
N THR A 68 -6.05 -12.77 5.52
CA THR A 68 -6.25 -13.34 4.18
C THR A 68 -6.40 -14.87 4.16
N PRO A 69 -5.53 -15.69 4.77
CA PRO A 69 -5.74 -17.15 4.77
C PRO A 69 -6.98 -17.58 5.56
N LEU A 70 -7.43 -16.81 6.54
CA LEU A 70 -8.72 -17.08 7.19
C LEU A 70 -9.88 -16.74 6.25
N ALA A 71 -9.77 -15.62 5.53
CA ALA A 71 -10.82 -15.09 4.66
C ALA A 71 -10.98 -15.86 3.34
N VAL A 72 -9.88 -16.35 2.79
CA VAL A 72 -9.84 -17.17 1.57
C VAL A 72 -8.87 -18.32 1.78
N HIS A 73 -9.41 -19.54 1.78
CA HIS A 73 -8.62 -20.76 1.85
C HIS A 73 -9.26 -21.89 1.05
N TYR A 74 -8.56 -23.02 1.03
CA TYR A 74 -8.97 -24.23 0.35
C TYR A 74 -8.99 -25.36 1.35
N ASP A 75 -10.08 -26.12 1.37
CA ASP A 75 -10.20 -27.27 2.24
C ASP A 75 -9.40 -28.49 1.72
N LYS A 76 -9.50 -29.62 2.42
CA LYS A 76 -8.78 -30.85 2.06
C LYS A 76 -9.26 -31.46 0.73
N GLN A 77 -10.45 -31.10 0.27
CA GLN A 77 -11.03 -31.52 -1.00
C GLN A 77 -10.60 -30.57 -2.14
N GLY A 78 -9.98 -29.43 -1.81
CA GLY A 78 -9.62 -28.39 -2.76
C GLY A 78 -10.77 -27.43 -3.05
N ASP A 79 -11.87 -27.53 -2.31
CA ASP A 79 -13.00 -26.62 -2.42
C ASP A 79 -12.64 -25.29 -1.76
N GLN A 80 -13.05 -24.20 -2.41
CA GLN A 80 -12.72 -22.85 -1.99
C GLN A 80 -13.71 -22.37 -0.93
N VAL A 81 -13.18 -21.84 0.16
CA VAL A 81 -13.92 -21.10 1.18
C VAL A 81 -13.59 -19.62 1.04
N VAL A 82 -14.62 -18.78 1.01
CA VAL A 82 -14.49 -17.33 0.82
C VAL A 82 -15.45 -16.62 1.75
N VAL A 83 -14.92 -15.69 2.54
CA VAL A 83 -15.69 -14.76 3.37
C VAL A 83 -15.23 -13.33 3.08
N PRO A 84 -16.10 -12.32 3.23
CA PRO A 84 -15.73 -10.94 2.93
C PRO A 84 -14.68 -10.42 3.91
N LEU A 85 -13.64 -9.79 3.36
CA LEU A 85 -12.62 -9.06 4.11
C LEU A 85 -12.75 -7.57 3.79
N TYR A 86 -12.97 -6.76 4.81
CA TYR A 86 -13.02 -5.30 4.72
C TYR A 86 -11.78 -4.70 5.36
N VAL A 87 -11.11 -3.79 4.65
CA VAL A 87 -10.05 -2.96 5.23
C VAL A 87 -10.57 -1.53 5.34
N GLU A 88 -10.55 -0.98 6.55
CA GLU A 88 -11.16 0.32 6.83
C GLU A 88 -10.60 0.98 8.07
N ASN A 89 -10.73 2.29 8.15
CA ASN A 89 -10.73 2.98 9.42
C ASN A 89 -12.00 2.57 10.20
N VAL A 90 -11.88 1.65 11.15
CA VAL A 90 -13.02 1.07 11.88
C VAL A 90 -13.83 2.13 12.64
N SER A 91 -13.19 3.22 13.09
CA SER A 91 -13.87 4.32 13.79
C SER A 91 -14.65 5.26 12.88
N SER A 92 -14.23 5.37 11.61
CA SER A 92 -14.82 6.29 10.63
C SER A 92 -14.69 5.68 9.22
N PRO A 93 -15.41 4.59 8.93
CA PRO A 93 -15.25 3.86 7.68
C PRO A 93 -15.67 4.71 6.48
N SER A 94 -14.98 4.53 5.36
CA SER A 94 -15.31 5.25 4.14
C SER A 94 -16.71 4.86 3.64
N ARG A 95 -17.39 5.80 2.96
CA ARG A 95 -18.69 5.53 2.33
C ARG A 95 -18.65 4.34 1.36
N ALA A 96 -17.50 4.11 0.72
CA ALA A 96 -17.32 2.97 -0.18
C ALA A 96 -17.39 1.65 0.59
N VAL A 97 -16.71 1.54 1.73
CA VAL A 97 -16.72 0.33 2.55
C VAL A 97 -18.11 0.09 3.16
N VAL A 98 -18.75 1.13 3.70
CA VAL A 98 -20.13 1.04 4.24
C VAL A 98 -21.09 0.51 3.17
N ARG A 99 -21.04 1.08 1.96
CA ARG A 99 -21.87 0.63 0.84
C ARG A 99 -21.55 -0.82 0.43
N THR A 100 -20.28 -1.22 0.42
CA THR A 100 -19.90 -2.60 0.09
C THR A 100 -20.46 -3.57 1.13
N LYS A 101 -20.36 -3.26 2.44
CA LYS A 101 -20.96 -4.08 3.51
C LYS A 101 -22.46 -4.27 3.33
N GLU A 102 -23.18 -3.20 3.00
CA GLU A 102 -24.63 -3.25 2.71
C GLU A 102 -24.96 -4.12 1.48
N LEU A 103 -24.13 -4.07 0.43
CA LEU A 103 -24.33 -4.84 -0.80
C LEU A 103 -23.99 -6.33 -0.63
N VAL A 104 -22.95 -6.65 0.14
CA VAL A 104 -22.55 -8.03 0.45
C VAL A 104 -23.56 -8.66 1.42
N GLY A 105 -23.99 -7.93 2.44
CA GLY A 105 -25.05 -8.36 3.35
C GLY A 105 -24.68 -9.45 4.36
N GLU A 106 -23.42 -9.90 4.37
CA GLU A 106 -22.91 -10.87 5.34
C GLU A 106 -22.54 -10.19 6.68
N PRO A 107 -22.81 -10.83 7.83
CA PRO A 107 -22.42 -10.30 9.12
C PRO A 107 -20.90 -10.27 9.27
N VAL A 108 -20.39 -9.25 9.95
CA VAL A 108 -18.99 -9.16 10.36
C VAL A 108 -18.90 -9.59 11.82
N ASP A 109 -18.30 -10.75 12.07
CA ASP A 109 -18.15 -11.38 13.38
C ASP A 109 -16.69 -11.42 13.88
N LEU A 110 -15.72 -11.08 13.04
CA LEU A 110 -14.35 -10.76 13.44
C LEU A 110 -14.01 -9.30 13.09
N VAL A 111 -13.66 -8.50 14.11
CA VAL A 111 -13.29 -7.08 13.96
C VAL A 111 -11.96 -6.79 14.65
N VAL A 112 -11.05 -6.18 13.92
CA VAL A 112 -9.74 -5.72 14.41
C VAL A 112 -9.68 -4.22 14.26
N ASP A 113 -9.80 -3.50 15.37
CA ASP A 113 -9.86 -2.03 15.39
C ASP A 113 -8.48 -1.34 15.41
N GLY A 114 -7.40 -2.13 15.39
CA GLY A 114 -6.03 -1.64 15.45
C GLY A 114 -5.53 -1.31 16.86
N SER A 115 -6.24 -1.74 17.91
CA SER A 115 -5.84 -1.55 19.30
C SER A 115 -4.70 -2.49 19.76
N VAL A 116 -4.49 -3.60 19.07
CA VAL A 116 -3.45 -4.61 19.33
C VAL A 116 -2.40 -4.62 18.24
N SER A 117 -1.17 -5.06 18.52
CA SER A 117 -0.11 -5.13 17.50
C SER A 117 -0.39 -6.19 16.43
N PRO A 118 0.24 -6.12 15.23
CA PRO A 118 0.17 -7.20 14.24
C PRO A 118 0.58 -8.56 14.80
N GLU A 119 1.58 -8.60 15.69
CA GLU A 119 2.00 -9.83 16.36
C GLU A 119 0.91 -10.39 17.27
N GLU A 120 0.38 -9.58 18.19
CA GLU A 120 -0.69 -9.99 19.10
C GLU A 120 -1.90 -10.51 18.32
N PHE A 121 -2.35 -9.76 17.31
CA PHE A 121 -3.47 -10.16 16.46
C PHE A 121 -3.20 -11.46 15.70
N SER A 122 -2.01 -11.62 15.11
CA SER A 122 -1.68 -12.83 14.37
C SER A 122 -1.65 -14.08 15.25
N LEU A 123 -1.15 -13.95 16.49
CA LEU A 123 -1.15 -15.04 17.47
C LEU A 123 -2.55 -15.36 18.00
N GLU A 124 -3.41 -14.36 18.21
CA GLU A 124 -4.81 -14.55 18.59
C GLU A 124 -5.58 -15.30 17.49
N VAL A 125 -5.52 -14.80 16.25
CA VAL A 125 -6.17 -15.43 15.10
C VAL A 125 -5.72 -16.87 14.90
N ALA A 126 -4.42 -17.13 15.01
CA ALA A 126 -3.89 -18.49 14.86
C ALA A 126 -4.39 -19.43 15.97
N ARG A 127 -4.53 -18.96 17.22
CA ARG A 127 -5.04 -19.78 18.33
C ARG A 127 -6.54 -20.06 18.21
N ASP A 128 -7.30 -19.06 17.79
CA ASP A 128 -8.76 -19.10 17.86
C ASP A 128 -9.38 -19.82 16.66
N TYR A 129 -8.76 -19.71 15.49
CA TYR A 129 -9.31 -20.18 14.21
C TYR A 129 -8.60 -21.40 13.61
N TRP A 130 -7.41 -21.78 14.09
CA TRP A 130 -6.74 -23.02 13.68
C TRP A 130 -6.74 -24.05 14.81
N GLU A 131 -7.21 -25.27 14.52
CA GLU A 131 -7.03 -26.41 15.44
C GLU A 131 -5.63 -26.99 15.33
N SER A 132 -5.09 -27.02 14.11
CA SER A 132 -3.76 -27.55 13.81
C SER A 132 -3.23 -26.98 12.50
N SER A 133 -1.91 -26.88 12.40
CA SER A 133 -1.23 -26.54 11.16
C SER A 133 0.18 -27.12 11.12
N ASP A 134 0.50 -27.87 10.07
CA ASP A 134 1.84 -28.42 9.86
C ASP A 134 2.88 -27.35 9.52
N ALA A 135 2.44 -26.21 8.97
CA ALA A 135 3.32 -25.13 8.57
C ALA A 135 2.78 -23.76 9.01
N VAL A 136 3.63 -22.74 8.88
CA VAL A 136 3.27 -21.34 9.17
C VAL A 136 4.00 -20.43 8.18
N LEU A 137 3.38 -19.32 7.78
CA LEU A 137 4.08 -18.22 7.13
C LEU A 137 4.49 -17.21 8.19
N LEU A 138 5.80 -17.07 8.43
CA LEU A 138 6.35 -16.06 9.33
C LEU A 138 6.79 -14.85 8.52
N VAL A 139 6.32 -13.68 8.93
CA VAL A 139 6.59 -12.40 8.27
C VAL A 139 7.21 -11.43 9.27
N LYS A 140 8.35 -10.84 8.91
CA LYS A 140 8.96 -9.82 9.77
C LYS A 140 8.07 -8.55 9.78
N ASP A 141 7.89 -7.94 10.96
CA ASP A 141 7.13 -6.67 11.11
C ASP A 141 7.94 -5.45 10.64
N ASP A 142 8.32 -5.45 9.35
CA ASP A 142 8.95 -4.32 8.68
C ASP A 142 8.71 -4.33 7.16
N GLN A 143 9.31 -3.36 6.46
CA GLN A 143 9.15 -3.20 5.01
C GLN A 143 9.67 -4.40 4.21
N GLU A 144 10.77 -5.02 4.64
CA GLU A 144 11.35 -6.16 3.94
C GLU A 144 10.45 -7.39 4.11
N GLY A 145 10.04 -7.64 5.35
CA GLY A 145 9.08 -8.69 5.70
C GLY A 145 7.78 -8.52 4.94
N TYR A 146 7.18 -7.33 4.94
CA TYR A 146 5.96 -7.07 4.17
C TYR A 146 6.14 -7.25 2.66
N SER A 147 7.23 -6.75 2.07
CA SER A 147 7.42 -6.83 0.62
C SER A 147 7.44 -8.29 0.14
N LEU A 148 8.04 -9.19 0.93
CA LEU A 148 8.03 -10.63 0.65
C LEU A 148 6.71 -11.29 1.10
N GLY A 149 6.21 -10.92 2.28
CA GLY A 149 5.00 -11.47 2.90
C GLY A 149 3.75 -11.19 2.08
N LEU A 150 3.66 -10.00 1.47
CA LEU A 150 2.60 -9.63 0.53
C LEU A 150 2.51 -10.66 -0.59
N VAL A 151 3.63 -10.95 -1.25
CA VAL A 151 3.72 -11.91 -2.36
C VAL A 151 3.50 -13.36 -1.88
N ALA A 152 3.92 -13.68 -0.66
CA ALA A 152 3.85 -15.04 -0.10
C ALA A 152 2.50 -15.38 0.55
N THR A 153 1.69 -14.39 0.93
CA THR A 153 0.41 -14.60 1.61
C THR A 153 -0.57 -15.49 0.82
N PRO A 154 -0.66 -15.43 -0.52
CA PRO A 154 -1.45 -16.41 -1.28
C PRO A 154 -1.04 -17.87 -1.03
N ILE A 155 0.25 -18.15 -0.79
CA ILE A 155 0.72 -19.49 -0.41
C ILE A 155 0.06 -19.94 0.90
N ALA A 156 -0.08 -19.01 1.86
CA ALA A 156 -0.74 -19.29 3.13
C ALA A 156 -2.21 -19.68 2.91
N SER A 157 -2.93 -18.98 2.03
CA SER A 157 -4.29 -19.35 1.63
C SER A 157 -4.37 -20.73 0.95
N TYR A 158 -3.46 -21.02 0.02
CA TYR A 158 -3.45 -22.30 -0.73
C TYR A 158 -3.12 -23.51 0.13
N LEU A 159 -2.31 -23.32 1.18
CA LEU A 159 -1.97 -24.36 2.15
C LEU A 159 -2.90 -24.35 3.37
N GLY A 160 -3.75 -23.33 3.51
CA GLY A 160 -4.61 -23.12 4.68
C GLY A 160 -3.83 -22.91 5.97
N ILE A 161 -2.65 -22.28 5.93
CA ILE A 161 -1.77 -22.10 7.09
C ILE A 161 -1.88 -20.67 7.65
N PRO A 162 -1.64 -20.47 8.96
CA PRO A 162 -1.68 -19.14 9.54
C PRO A 162 -0.50 -18.28 9.06
N VAL A 163 -0.72 -16.96 9.00
CA VAL A 163 0.34 -15.96 8.89
C VAL A 163 0.61 -15.38 10.28
N ILE A 164 1.86 -15.46 10.74
CA ILE A 164 2.32 -14.84 11.98
C ILE A 164 3.27 -13.69 11.63
N VAL A 165 2.96 -12.49 12.11
CA VAL A 165 3.79 -11.30 11.93
C VAL A 165 4.55 -11.07 13.22
N THR A 166 5.89 -10.98 13.17
CA THR A 166 6.70 -10.81 14.39
C THR A 166 8.12 -10.35 14.06
N ASP A 167 8.77 -9.67 15.00
CA ASP A 167 10.20 -9.35 14.87
C ASP A 167 11.11 -10.55 15.20
N GLU A 168 10.68 -11.46 16.07
CA GLU A 168 11.46 -12.63 16.50
C GLU A 168 10.58 -13.80 16.97
N VAL A 169 11.08 -15.04 16.83
CA VAL A 169 10.37 -16.22 17.34
C VAL A 169 10.66 -16.37 18.84
N ASP A 170 9.97 -15.56 19.63
CA ASP A 170 10.07 -15.54 21.09
C ASP A 170 9.26 -16.68 21.75
N ASN A 171 9.14 -16.66 23.09
CA ASN A 171 8.38 -17.69 23.80
C ASN A 171 6.88 -17.69 23.50
N ALA A 172 6.29 -16.51 23.24
CA ALA A 172 4.87 -16.39 22.94
C ALA A 172 4.56 -16.99 21.56
N VAL A 173 5.36 -16.62 20.55
CA VAL A 173 5.29 -17.20 19.20
C VAL A 173 5.56 -18.69 19.26
N TYR A 174 6.65 -19.12 19.93
CA TYR A 174 7.01 -20.53 20.06
C TYR A 174 5.87 -21.37 20.66
N SER A 175 5.18 -20.87 21.69
CA SER A 175 4.06 -21.60 22.30
C SER A 175 2.94 -21.84 21.31
N VAL A 176 2.53 -20.83 20.55
CA VAL A 176 1.45 -20.96 19.55
C VAL A 176 1.82 -21.95 18.46
N LEU A 177 3.02 -21.81 17.89
CA LEU A 177 3.49 -22.70 16.83
C LEU A 177 3.58 -24.15 17.31
N LYS A 178 4.02 -24.35 18.56
CA LYS A 178 4.07 -25.67 19.18
C LYS A 178 2.68 -26.26 19.42
N ASP A 179 1.75 -25.47 19.94
CA ASP A 179 0.39 -25.91 20.27
C ASP A 179 -0.39 -26.28 18.99
N LEU A 180 -0.17 -25.56 17.89
CA LEU A 180 -0.72 -25.87 16.56
C LEU A 180 -0.06 -27.09 15.89
N GLY A 181 1.04 -27.60 16.43
CA GLY A 181 1.78 -28.73 15.86
C GLY A 181 2.61 -28.38 14.62
N VAL A 182 3.03 -27.12 14.49
CA VAL A 182 3.85 -26.65 13.36
C VAL A 182 5.16 -27.44 13.30
N ARG A 183 5.57 -27.79 12.09
CA ARG A 183 6.83 -28.50 11.78
C ARG A 183 7.68 -27.74 10.78
N TYR A 184 7.04 -26.96 9.91
CA TYR A 184 7.68 -26.20 8.85
C TYR A 184 7.39 -24.70 8.97
N SER A 185 8.33 -23.86 8.58
CA SER A 185 8.09 -22.42 8.46
C SER A 185 8.55 -21.88 7.12
N LEU A 186 7.68 -21.09 6.49
CA LEU A 186 8.01 -20.23 5.36
C LEU A 186 8.36 -18.87 5.93
N VAL A 187 9.52 -18.30 5.59
CA VAL A 187 10.05 -17.12 6.28
C VAL A 187 10.26 -15.95 5.31
N CYS A 188 9.57 -14.84 5.57
CA CYS A 188 9.64 -13.58 4.85
C CYS A 188 10.37 -12.51 5.68
N GLY A 189 11.54 -12.08 5.21
CA GLY A 189 12.40 -11.11 5.89
C GLY A 189 13.44 -11.76 6.81
N ASN A 190 14.23 -10.93 7.49
CA ASN A 190 15.36 -11.39 8.31
C ASN A 190 14.95 -11.73 9.76
N LEU A 191 14.14 -12.79 9.94
CA LEU A 191 13.80 -13.35 11.26
C LEU A 191 14.23 -14.83 11.39
N SER A 192 14.42 -15.38 12.59
CA SER A 192 14.61 -16.84 12.75
C SER A 192 13.36 -17.61 12.35
N GLY A 193 13.51 -18.82 11.79
CA GLY A 193 12.36 -19.69 11.53
C GLY A 193 12.03 -20.62 12.72
N TYR A 194 10.96 -21.39 12.58
CA TYR A 194 10.54 -22.43 13.52
C TYR A 194 10.54 -23.80 12.84
N GLY A 195 11.07 -24.83 13.52
CA GLY A 195 11.19 -26.17 12.94
C GLY A 195 12.13 -26.21 11.72
N VAL A 196 11.70 -26.85 10.64
CA VAL A 196 12.41 -26.84 9.35
C VAL A 196 11.95 -25.63 8.55
N SER A 197 12.88 -24.78 8.13
CA SER A 197 12.54 -23.47 7.56
C SER A 197 12.98 -23.30 6.12
N LEU A 198 12.08 -22.77 5.29
CA LEU A 198 12.38 -22.21 3.96
C LEU A 198 12.33 -20.68 4.06
N ARG A 199 13.48 -20.02 3.86
CA ARG A 199 13.55 -18.56 3.81
C ARG A 199 13.53 -18.08 2.37
N PHE A 200 12.67 -17.11 2.08
CA PHE A 200 12.69 -16.42 0.80
C PHE A 200 13.76 -15.33 0.80
N GLY A 201 14.67 -15.38 -0.17
CA GLY A 201 15.68 -14.34 -0.39
C GLY A 201 15.19 -13.24 -1.34
N SER A 202 14.17 -13.53 -2.13
CA SER A 202 13.65 -12.64 -3.16
C SER A 202 12.19 -12.90 -3.49
N VAL A 203 11.55 -11.93 -4.16
CA VAL A 203 10.22 -12.08 -4.77
C VAL A 203 10.19 -13.26 -5.76
N ASP A 204 11.27 -13.47 -6.51
CA ASP A 204 11.33 -14.53 -7.52
C ASP A 204 11.32 -15.92 -6.86
N ASP A 205 11.90 -16.07 -5.66
CA ASP A 205 11.82 -17.33 -4.89
C ASP A 205 10.37 -17.66 -4.50
N VAL A 206 9.64 -16.66 -4.00
CA VAL A 206 8.22 -16.79 -3.62
C VAL A 206 7.37 -17.14 -4.85
N VAL A 207 7.59 -16.43 -5.96
CA VAL A 207 6.87 -16.65 -7.22
C VAL A 207 7.10 -18.06 -7.74
N ASN A 208 8.34 -18.53 -7.74
CA ASN A 208 8.69 -19.86 -8.23
C ASN A 208 8.01 -20.96 -7.41
N LEU A 209 8.02 -20.84 -6.08
CA LEU A 209 7.33 -21.77 -5.19
C LEU A 209 5.81 -21.74 -5.43
N THR A 210 5.24 -20.55 -5.58
CA THR A 210 3.80 -20.38 -5.81
C THR A 210 3.38 -21.01 -7.14
N ILE A 211 4.17 -20.87 -8.21
CA ILE A 211 3.90 -21.52 -9.50
C ILE A 211 3.80 -23.04 -9.33
N GLY A 212 4.80 -23.66 -8.68
CA GLY A 212 4.78 -25.10 -8.45
C GLY A 212 3.58 -25.56 -7.62
N LEU A 213 3.17 -24.78 -6.62
CA LEU A 213 2.00 -25.06 -5.80
C LEU A 213 0.69 -24.95 -6.60
N LEU A 214 0.57 -23.93 -7.46
CA LEU A 214 -0.61 -23.72 -8.31
C LEU A 214 -0.73 -24.79 -9.40
N GLU A 215 0.39 -25.20 -10.02
CA GLU A 215 0.42 -26.30 -10.99
C GLU A 215 -0.03 -27.62 -10.36
N ASP A 216 0.37 -27.91 -9.12
CA ASP A 216 -0.01 -29.14 -8.42
C ASP A 216 -1.47 -29.13 -7.95
N ARG A 217 -1.96 -28.01 -7.40
CA ARG A 217 -3.29 -27.93 -6.77
C ARG A 217 -4.42 -27.50 -7.70
N PHE A 218 -4.11 -26.72 -8.73
CA PHE A 218 -5.13 -26.04 -9.55
C PHE A 218 -4.89 -26.15 -11.05
N ASP A 219 -4.02 -27.08 -11.48
CA ASP A 219 -3.70 -27.35 -12.89
C ASP A 219 -3.05 -26.17 -13.65
N GLY A 220 -2.52 -25.17 -12.94
CA GLY A 220 -1.77 -24.06 -13.54
C GLY A 220 -2.07 -22.68 -12.96
N VAL A 221 -1.67 -21.65 -13.69
CA VAL A 221 -1.80 -20.23 -13.29
C VAL A 221 -2.60 -19.46 -14.34
N ASP A 222 -3.85 -19.14 -14.02
CA ASP A 222 -4.76 -18.42 -14.94
C ASP A 222 -4.96 -16.95 -14.58
N TYR A 223 -4.41 -16.49 -13.46
CA TYR A 223 -4.56 -15.12 -12.98
C TYR A 223 -3.27 -14.59 -12.39
N VAL A 224 -2.83 -13.42 -12.83
CA VAL A 224 -1.68 -12.71 -12.27
C VAL A 224 -2.15 -11.36 -11.73
N THR A 225 -1.89 -11.11 -10.45
CA THR A 225 -2.12 -9.80 -9.82
C THR A 225 -0.82 -9.02 -9.78
N LEU A 226 -0.86 -7.73 -10.14
CA LEU A 226 0.27 -6.82 -9.96
C LEU A 226 -0.03 -5.90 -8.77
N ALA A 227 0.96 -5.72 -7.90
CA ALA A 227 0.87 -4.81 -6.76
C ALA A 227 2.20 -4.08 -6.53
N ASN A 228 2.19 -3.03 -5.71
CA ASN A 228 3.38 -2.26 -5.36
C ASN A 228 3.51 -2.20 -3.83
N PRO A 229 4.42 -2.98 -3.21
CA PRO A 229 4.52 -3.04 -1.76
C PRO A 229 4.94 -1.72 -1.09
N LEU A 230 5.43 -0.72 -1.85
CA LEU A 230 5.79 0.58 -1.30
C LEU A 230 4.58 1.46 -0.95
N ASP A 231 3.38 1.12 -1.41
CA ASP A 231 2.17 1.92 -1.11
C ASP A 231 1.77 1.91 0.37
N ALA A 232 2.25 0.94 1.14
CA ALA A 232 2.05 0.82 2.56
C ALA A 232 3.20 1.45 3.40
N TRP A 233 4.27 1.92 2.74
CA TRP A 233 5.43 2.58 3.37
C TRP A 233 5.61 4.00 2.85
N PRO A 234 4.71 4.93 3.24
CA PRO A 234 4.84 6.33 2.83
C PRO A 234 6.13 6.94 3.39
N PRO A 235 6.75 7.88 2.68
CA PRO A 235 7.96 8.56 3.12
C PRO A 235 7.72 9.32 4.42
N LYS A 236 8.70 9.29 5.33
CA LYS A 236 8.68 10.10 6.55
C LYS A 236 8.65 11.59 6.22
N ILE A 237 7.78 12.31 6.92
CA ILE A 237 7.75 13.77 6.94
C ILE A 237 8.84 14.26 7.89
N GLN A 238 9.72 15.13 7.39
CA GLN A 238 10.87 15.64 8.13
C GLN A 238 10.63 17.05 8.69
N ASP A 239 9.83 17.85 7.99
CA ASP A 239 9.49 19.23 8.33
C ASP A 239 8.21 19.64 7.58
N THR A 240 7.50 20.66 8.07
CA THR A 240 6.23 21.12 7.50
C THR A 240 6.13 22.65 7.53
N ALA A 241 5.71 23.24 6.41
CA ALA A 241 5.37 24.66 6.29
C ALA A 241 3.89 24.85 5.94
N HIS A 242 3.25 25.87 6.53
CA HIS A 242 1.84 26.18 6.32
C HIS A 242 1.61 27.59 5.78
N PHE A 243 0.64 27.73 4.87
CA PHE A 243 0.22 28.98 4.29
C PHE A 243 -1.30 29.05 4.20
N THR A 244 -1.88 30.20 4.51
CA THR A 244 -3.32 30.45 4.39
C THR A 244 -3.56 31.77 3.68
N PHE A 245 -4.46 31.76 2.70
CA PHE A 245 -4.79 32.92 1.87
C PHE A 245 -6.28 33.15 1.81
N GLY A 246 -6.69 34.37 2.12
CA GLY A 246 -8.09 34.80 2.07
C GLY A 246 -8.70 35.02 3.46
N PRO A 247 -10.03 35.22 3.54
CA PRO A 247 -10.98 35.18 2.42
C PRO A 247 -10.68 36.22 1.33
N LYS A 248 -10.86 35.84 0.06
CA LYS A 248 -10.73 36.73 -1.11
C LYS A 248 -12.01 36.72 -1.93
N THR A 249 -12.48 37.91 -2.33
CA THR A 249 -13.66 38.06 -3.19
C THR A 249 -13.29 37.96 -4.67
N LEU A 250 -14.03 37.17 -5.42
CA LEU A 250 -13.92 36.97 -6.86
C LEU A 250 -15.17 37.51 -7.55
N THR A 251 -15.00 38.12 -8.72
CA THR A 251 -16.15 38.43 -9.60
C THR A 251 -16.61 37.14 -10.26
N SER A 252 -17.91 36.88 -10.22
CA SER A 252 -18.51 35.70 -10.88
C SER A 252 -18.33 35.77 -12.40
N THR A 253 -17.91 34.66 -13.02
CA THR A 253 -17.80 34.51 -14.48
C THR A 253 -19.11 34.06 -15.15
N ALA A 254 -20.04 33.51 -14.36
CA ALA A 254 -21.37 33.13 -14.80
C ALA A 254 -22.39 33.64 -13.79
N THR A 255 -23.24 34.60 -14.17
CA THR A 255 -24.29 35.15 -13.30
C THR A 255 -25.45 35.64 -14.14
N THR A 256 -26.66 35.68 -13.57
CA THR A 256 -27.84 36.31 -14.19
C THR A 256 -27.63 37.80 -14.52
N GLN A 257 -26.59 38.43 -13.96
CA GLN A 257 -26.20 39.82 -14.23
C GLN A 257 -25.23 39.94 -15.42
N LEU A 258 -25.76 39.98 -16.65
CA LEU A 258 -24.99 39.90 -17.91
C LEU A 258 -23.75 40.81 -18.00
N ILE A 259 -23.83 42.07 -17.55
CA ILE A 259 -22.68 43.00 -17.56
C ILE A 259 -21.55 42.52 -16.65
N ARG A 260 -21.89 41.97 -15.48
CA ARG A 260 -20.92 41.44 -14.52
C ARG A 260 -20.32 40.11 -14.99
N ALA A 261 -21.11 39.26 -15.64
CA ALA A 261 -20.62 38.03 -16.26
C ALA A 261 -19.56 38.33 -17.34
N ILE A 262 -19.83 39.30 -18.22
CA ILE A 262 -18.85 39.76 -19.23
C ILE A 262 -17.60 40.33 -18.56
N THR A 263 -17.77 41.13 -17.49
CA THR A 263 -16.65 41.69 -16.72
C THR A 263 -15.80 40.58 -16.09
N GLY A 264 -16.42 39.54 -15.53
CA GLY A 264 -15.76 38.36 -14.98
C GLY A 264 -14.95 37.61 -16.04
N MET A 265 -15.56 37.30 -17.19
CA MET A 265 -14.86 36.66 -18.32
C MET A 265 -13.66 37.47 -18.80
N LEU A 266 -13.78 38.80 -18.90
CA LEU A 266 -12.69 39.68 -19.34
C LEU A 266 -11.55 39.78 -18.31
N LYS A 267 -11.86 39.70 -17.01
CA LYS A 267 -10.85 39.71 -15.94
C LYS A 267 -10.05 38.41 -15.89
N GLY A 268 -10.63 37.29 -16.33
CA GLY A 268 -10.01 35.98 -16.26
C GLY A 268 -9.75 35.56 -14.80
N TYR A 269 -8.52 35.20 -14.48
CA TYR A 269 -8.16 34.68 -13.16
C TYR A 269 -7.85 35.79 -12.14
N THR A 270 -8.25 35.56 -10.89
CA THR A 270 -7.85 36.39 -9.74
C THR A 270 -6.69 35.74 -9.00
N VAL A 271 -5.63 36.51 -8.71
CA VAL A 271 -4.52 36.05 -7.85
C VAL A 271 -4.96 36.05 -6.38
N ILE A 272 -4.93 34.87 -5.77
CA ILE A 272 -5.34 34.65 -4.39
C ILE A 272 -4.16 34.92 -3.44
N GLY A 273 -3.01 34.33 -3.75
CA GLY A 273 -1.79 34.49 -2.97
C GLY A 273 -0.62 33.71 -3.58
N ASN A 274 0.55 33.86 -2.98
CA ASN A 274 1.78 33.19 -3.41
C ASN A 274 2.43 32.52 -2.20
N PHE A 275 3.02 31.35 -2.39
CA PHE A 275 3.84 30.69 -1.38
C PHE A 275 5.15 30.21 -2.00
N THR A 276 6.17 30.04 -1.17
CA THR A 276 7.50 29.56 -1.61
C THR A 276 7.78 28.24 -0.92
N ILE A 277 8.19 27.23 -1.68
CA ILE A 277 8.65 25.97 -1.11
C ILE A 277 10.00 26.24 -0.41
N PRO A 278 10.21 25.83 0.85
CA PRO A 278 11.47 26.06 1.54
C PRO A 278 12.69 25.52 0.76
N ASP A 279 13.81 26.23 0.83
CA ASP A 279 14.99 25.99 -0.03
C ASP A 279 15.54 24.56 0.04
N ASP A 280 15.45 23.91 1.20
CA ASP A 280 15.99 22.58 1.46
C ASP A 280 14.99 21.44 1.19
N TYR A 281 13.79 21.75 0.67
CA TYR A 281 12.76 20.76 0.38
C TYR A 281 12.94 20.20 -1.03
N LYS A 282 13.82 19.21 -1.15
CA LYS A 282 14.06 18.50 -2.41
C LYS A 282 12.85 17.69 -2.87
N TYR A 283 12.18 17.01 -1.96
CA TYR A 283 10.93 16.31 -2.20
C TYR A 283 9.87 16.98 -1.35
N ALA A 284 8.97 17.75 -1.98
CA ALA A 284 7.94 18.51 -1.29
C ALA A 284 6.57 17.91 -1.60
N LEU A 285 5.88 17.37 -0.60
CA LEU A 285 4.47 17.02 -0.72
C LEU A 285 3.66 18.28 -0.42
N VAL A 286 2.94 18.78 -1.42
CA VAL A 286 2.05 19.92 -1.24
C VAL A 286 0.61 19.43 -1.13
N LYS A 287 -0.02 19.70 0.02
CA LYS A 287 -1.45 19.49 0.27
C LYS A 287 -2.16 20.82 0.08
N PHE A 288 -2.98 20.90 -0.95
CA PHE A 288 -3.74 22.09 -1.31
C PHE A 288 -5.21 21.88 -0.95
N GLU A 289 -5.79 22.84 -0.23
CA GLU A 289 -7.23 22.91 0.03
C GLU A 289 -7.76 24.27 -0.42
N GLY A 290 -8.66 24.27 -1.42
CA GLY A 290 -9.41 25.43 -1.86
C GLY A 290 -10.88 25.31 -1.45
N ILE A 291 -11.42 26.32 -0.80
CA ILE A 291 -12.79 26.33 -0.24
C ILE A 291 -13.60 27.45 -0.87
N ASN A 292 -14.79 27.12 -1.36
CA ASN A 292 -15.83 28.07 -1.73
C ASN A 292 -16.65 28.41 -0.48
N LEU A 293 -16.53 29.65 0.01
CA LEU A 293 -17.19 30.10 1.24
C LEU A 293 -18.66 30.50 1.03
N ASP A 294 -19.12 30.54 -0.23
CA ASP A 294 -20.48 30.94 -0.60
C ASP A 294 -21.20 29.76 -1.28
N SER A 295 -21.26 28.62 -0.57
CA SER A 295 -21.69 27.33 -1.09
C SER A 295 -23.19 27.01 -0.99
N ASP A 296 -24.01 27.94 -0.50
CA ASP A 296 -25.43 27.69 -0.17
C ASP A 296 -26.27 27.20 -1.36
N GLU A 297 -25.85 27.52 -2.59
CA GLU A 297 -26.61 27.26 -3.82
C GLU A 297 -25.90 26.26 -4.77
N VAL A 298 -24.82 25.62 -4.32
CA VAL A 298 -24.00 24.72 -5.15
C VAL A 298 -24.81 23.53 -5.65
N ASP A 299 -25.59 22.88 -4.77
CA ASP A 299 -26.41 21.73 -5.14
C ASP A 299 -27.58 22.11 -6.09
N GLU A 300 -28.02 23.38 -6.09
CA GLU A 300 -29.14 23.85 -6.93
C GLU A 300 -28.68 24.38 -8.29
N PHE A 301 -27.64 25.22 -8.32
CA PHE A 301 -27.21 25.95 -9.51
C PHE A 301 -25.86 25.49 -10.08
N GLY A 302 -25.17 24.57 -9.41
CA GLY A 302 -23.84 24.12 -9.83
C GLY A 302 -22.77 25.20 -9.68
N ASP A 303 -22.94 26.09 -8.70
CA ASP A 303 -21.94 27.10 -8.37
C ASP A 303 -20.59 26.43 -8.06
N GLU A 304 -19.50 27.01 -8.55
CA GLU A 304 -18.19 26.37 -8.43
C GLU A 304 -17.02 27.37 -8.42
N VAL A 305 -15.88 26.89 -7.92
CA VAL A 305 -14.61 27.61 -7.96
C VAL A 305 -13.54 26.71 -8.57
N SER A 306 -12.83 27.21 -9.57
CA SER A 306 -11.64 26.57 -10.15
C SER A 306 -10.36 27.23 -9.64
N PHE A 307 -9.40 26.41 -9.24
CA PHE A 307 -8.08 26.78 -8.76
C PHE A 307 -6.99 26.31 -9.71
N TYR A 308 -6.00 27.17 -9.92
CA TYR A 308 -4.81 26.90 -10.73
C TYR A 308 -3.58 27.35 -9.97
N VAL A 309 -2.66 26.42 -9.72
CA VAL A 309 -1.44 26.67 -8.96
C VAL A 309 -0.25 26.19 -9.75
N GLY A 310 0.70 27.09 -9.93
CA GLY A 310 1.85 26.87 -10.77
C GLY A 310 3.08 27.64 -10.35
N ALA A 311 4.24 27.11 -10.72
CA ALA A 311 5.53 27.70 -10.40
C ALA A 311 5.77 28.99 -11.19
N ASP A 312 6.41 29.96 -10.57
CA ASP A 312 6.87 31.19 -11.20
C ASP A 312 8.33 30.99 -11.67
N LEU A 313 8.49 30.25 -12.77
CA LEU A 313 9.80 30.02 -13.40
C LEU A 313 9.97 31.02 -14.56
N PRO A 314 11.04 31.83 -14.58
CA PRO A 314 11.24 32.83 -15.64
C PRO A 314 11.57 32.20 -17.00
N ASP A 315 12.15 31.01 -16.99
CA ASP A 315 12.67 30.33 -18.18
C ASP A 315 11.67 29.33 -18.81
N GLU A 316 10.50 29.12 -18.19
CA GLU A 316 9.48 28.18 -18.66
C GLU A 316 8.21 28.92 -19.14
N PRO A 317 7.47 28.40 -20.15
CA PRO A 317 6.26 29.06 -20.63
C PRO A 317 5.16 29.14 -19.55
N SER A 318 4.63 30.35 -19.32
CA SER A 318 3.62 30.62 -18.30
C SER A 318 2.37 29.74 -18.39
N GLY A 319 1.94 29.41 -19.61
CA GLY A 319 0.77 28.56 -19.86
C GLY A 319 0.98 27.07 -19.51
N ILE A 320 2.23 26.62 -19.39
CA ILE A 320 2.56 25.25 -18.97
C ILE A 320 2.71 25.20 -17.46
N GLN A 321 3.47 26.14 -16.88
CA GLN A 321 3.77 26.13 -15.45
C GLN A 321 2.56 26.46 -14.57
N MET A 322 1.57 27.23 -15.06
CA MET A 322 0.38 27.62 -14.26
C MET A 322 -0.47 26.45 -13.73
N TYR A 323 -0.27 25.25 -14.29
CA TYR A 323 -1.02 24.04 -13.95
C TYR A 323 -0.15 22.95 -13.31
N GLU A 324 1.11 23.24 -13.00
CA GLU A 324 2.06 22.23 -12.52
C GLU A 324 1.53 21.53 -11.26
N LEU A 325 1.06 22.31 -10.28
CA LEU A 325 0.68 21.77 -8.97
C LEU A 325 -0.82 21.53 -8.82
N VAL A 326 -1.67 22.48 -9.23
CA VAL A 326 -3.14 22.34 -9.16
C VAL A 326 -3.77 22.81 -10.47
N ALA A 327 -4.75 22.03 -10.93
CA ALA A 327 -5.66 22.39 -12.01
C ALA A 327 -6.96 21.60 -11.80
N GLY A 328 -7.92 22.22 -11.11
CA GLY A 328 -9.16 21.58 -10.67
C GLY A 328 -10.00 22.55 -9.86
N GLY A 329 -11.12 22.09 -9.32
CA GLY A 329 -12.04 22.97 -8.62
C GLY A 329 -13.16 22.23 -7.92
N THR A 330 -14.02 22.97 -7.23
CA THR A 330 -15.13 22.37 -6.46
C THR A 330 -16.15 21.66 -7.36
N GLY A 331 -16.42 22.14 -8.57
CA GLY A 331 -17.22 21.42 -9.58
C GLY A 331 -16.40 20.50 -10.50
N ALA A 332 -15.07 20.58 -10.48
CA ALA A 332 -14.16 19.80 -11.32
C ALA A 332 -13.19 18.97 -10.47
N GLY A 333 -13.73 17.93 -9.83
CA GLY A 333 -13.00 17.04 -8.93
C GLY A 333 -13.07 17.44 -7.45
N GLY A 334 -14.04 18.27 -7.07
CA GLY A 334 -14.28 18.64 -5.68
C GLY A 334 -14.67 17.44 -4.80
N ASN A 335 -14.38 17.58 -3.52
CA ASN A 335 -14.59 16.57 -2.49
C ASN A 335 -15.29 17.21 -1.27
N PRO A 336 -16.56 17.65 -1.45
CA PRO A 336 -17.27 18.41 -0.44
C PRO A 336 -17.54 17.58 0.81
N ILE A 337 -17.59 18.25 1.96
CA ILE A 337 -18.07 17.66 3.21
C ILE A 337 -19.58 17.82 3.22
N ARG A 338 -20.30 16.71 3.44
CA ARG A 338 -21.77 16.67 3.44
C ARG A 338 -22.31 16.26 4.80
N ASP A 339 -23.50 16.74 5.13
CA ASP A 339 -24.25 16.30 6.32
C ASP A 339 -24.86 14.89 6.11
N ALA A 340 -25.55 14.38 7.13
CA ALA A 340 -26.21 13.07 7.07
C ALA A 340 -27.37 12.99 6.05
N ASN A 341 -27.94 14.14 5.66
CA ASN A 341 -28.99 14.21 4.64
C ASN A 341 -28.40 14.33 3.22
N GLY A 342 -27.08 14.43 3.12
CA GLY A 342 -26.36 14.57 1.86
C GLY A 342 -26.22 16.02 1.38
N ASN A 343 -26.55 17.04 2.17
CA ASN A 343 -26.38 18.44 1.79
C ASN A 343 -24.91 18.88 1.96
N ILE A 344 -24.41 19.75 1.09
CA ILE A 344 -23.06 20.32 1.25
C ILE A 344 -22.98 21.22 2.49
N VAL A 345 -22.01 20.94 3.37
CA VAL A 345 -21.63 21.78 4.53
C VAL A 345 -20.36 22.56 4.22
N VAL A 346 -19.41 21.95 3.51
CA VAL A 346 -18.19 22.61 3.04
C VAL A 346 -17.96 22.25 1.58
N ASP A 347 -18.05 23.24 0.71
CA ASP A 347 -17.68 23.07 -0.71
C ASP A 347 -16.17 23.27 -0.88
N ARG A 348 -15.44 22.16 -1.07
CA ARG A 348 -13.98 22.17 -1.11
C ARG A 348 -13.40 21.34 -2.25
N TYR A 349 -12.19 21.70 -2.61
CA TYR A 349 -11.30 20.97 -3.47
C TYR A 349 -9.97 20.71 -2.75
N TYR A 350 -9.65 19.44 -2.53
CA TYR A 350 -8.42 18.99 -1.89
C TYR A 350 -7.59 18.16 -2.87
N GLN A 351 -6.31 18.46 -2.97
CA GLN A 351 -5.37 17.68 -3.76
C GLN A 351 -4.02 17.59 -3.04
N GLU A 352 -3.37 16.44 -3.15
CA GLU A 352 -1.99 16.24 -2.74
C GLU A 352 -1.11 15.97 -3.96
N ALA A 353 0.11 16.51 -3.97
CA ALA A 353 1.06 16.29 -5.05
C ALA A 353 2.51 16.43 -4.58
N VAL A 354 3.37 15.53 -5.05
CA VAL A 354 4.82 15.63 -4.80
C VAL A 354 5.49 16.46 -5.90
N LEU A 355 6.37 17.35 -5.47
CA LEU A 355 7.27 18.13 -6.31
C LEU A 355 8.71 17.71 -6.03
N TYR A 356 9.46 17.47 -7.10
CA TYR A 356 10.89 17.15 -7.08
C TYR A 356 11.71 18.38 -7.45
N ASP A 357 12.69 18.71 -6.62
CA ASP A 357 13.70 19.74 -6.84
C ASP A 357 13.09 21.12 -7.16
N ARG A 358 12.16 21.52 -6.26
CA ARG A 358 11.44 22.81 -6.30
C ARG A 358 11.68 23.66 -5.05
N GLY A 359 12.68 23.33 -4.24
CA GLY A 359 13.12 24.18 -3.12
C GLY A 359 13.46 25.60 -3.60
N GLY A 360 12.96 26.61 -2.88
CA GLY A 360 13.12 28.03 -3.19
C GLY A 360 12.23 28.56 -4.31
N VAL A 361 11.45 27.71 -4.99
CA VAL A 361 10.54 28.12 -6.06
C VAL A 361 9.25 28.69 -5.47
N THR A 362 8.83 29.84 -5.99
CA THR A 362 7.56 30.48 -5.64
C THR A 362 6.45 29.98 -6.56
N TYR A 363 5.29 29.71 -5.97
CA TYR A 363 4.07 29.29 -6.64
C TYR A 363 2.99 30.36 -6.48
N THR A 364 2.33 30.70 -7.57
CA THR A 364 1.20 31.64 -7.58
C THR A 364 -0.12 30.87 -7.66
N ILE A 365 -1.03 31.16 -6.71
CA ILE A 365 -2.39 30.61 -6.66
C ILE A 365 -3.35 31.56 -7.37
N ARG A 366 -4.03 31.03 -8.37
CA ARG A 366 -5.06 31.73 -9.16
C ARG A 366 -6.39 31.01 -8.99
N ALA A 367 -7.48 31.77 -8.95
CA ALA A 367 -8.82 31.20 -8.94
C ALA A 367 -9.79 31.99 -9.81
N THR A 368 -10.81 31.28 -10.29
CA THR A 368 -12.00 31.83 -10.94
C THR A 368 -13.23 31.14 -10.35
N GLY A 369 -14.35 31.84 -10.29
CA GLY A 369 -15.59 31.26 -9.77
C GLY A 369 -16.79 31.60 -10.61
N SER A 370 -17.80 30.75 -10.47
CA SER A 370 -19.09 30.81 -11.15
C SER A 370 -20.16 30.72 -10.08
N TRP A 371 -20.93 31.79 -9.92
CA TRP A 371 -22.09 31.85 -9.03
C TRP A 371 -23.29 32.41 -9.76
N LEU A 372 -24.32 31.60 -9.99
CA LEU A 372 -25.42 31.96 -10.89
C LEU A 372 -26.27 33.11 -10.33
N ALA A 373 -26.64 33.05 -9.05
CA ALA A 373 -27.46 34.07 -8.41
C ALA A 373 -26.63 35.23 -7.82
N LYS A 374 -25.33 35.02 -7.58
CA LYS A 374 -24.46 36.00 -6.91
C LYS A 374 -23.48 36.65 -7.91
N PRO A 375 -23.28 37.97 -7.87
CA PRO A 375 -22.31 38.64 -8.76
C PRO A 375 -20.85 38.41 -8.35
N GLU A 376 -20.63 37.94 -7.14
CA GLU A 376 -19.33 37.69 -6.53
C GLU A 376 -19.45 36.58 -5.48
N GLY A 377 -18.33 35.93 -5.20
CA GLY A 377 -18.21 34.93 -4.14
C GLY A 377 -16.83 34.98 -3.51
N ARG A 378 -16.66 34.31 -2.37
CA ARG A 378 -15.46 34.35 -1.55
C ARG A 378 -14.81 32.98 -1.50
N VAL A 379 -13.47 32.99 -1.52
CA VAL A 379 -12.67 31.77 -1.44
C VAL A 379 -11.64 31.87 -0.33
N LEU A 380 -11.31 30.72 0.26
CA LEU A 380 -10.21 30.53 1.20
C LEU A 380 -9.31 29.43 0.64
N VAL A 381 -7.99 29.59 0.79
CA VAL A 381 -7.02 28.58 0.38
C VAL A 381 -6.07 28.28 1.53
N ASN A 382 -5.89 26.99 1.83
CA ASN A 382 -4.86 26.48 2.73
C ASN A 382 -3.85 25.65 1.93
N VAL A 383 -2.58 25.82 2.24
CA VAL A 383 -1.48 25.05 1.65
C VAL A 383 -0.59 24.55 2.78
N GLU A 384 -0.36 23.26 2.80
CA GLU A 384 0.64 22.61 3.64
C GLU A 384 1.72 22.01 2.73
N VAL A 385 2.98 22.23 3.07
CA VAL A 385 4.13 21.73 2.33
C VAL A 385 4.96 20.89 3.29
N ASP A 386 4.99 19.58 3.06
CA ASP A 386 5.77 18.63 3.84
C ASP A 386 7.08 18.32 3.12
N LYS A 387 8.19 18.33 3.85
CA LYS A 387 9.47 17.80 3.41
C LYS A 387 9.47 16.29 3.54
N LEU A 388 9.55 15.59 2.42
CA LEU A 388 9.63 14.14 2.38
C LEU A 388 11.08 13.65 2.36
N GLU A 389 11.34 12.53 3.02
CA GLU A 389 12.65 11.87 2.93
C GLU A 389 12.96 11.31 1.53
N ASN A 390 11.93 10.93 0.78
CA ASN A 390 12.02 10.38 -0.58
C ASN A 390 10.71 10.69 -1.36
N PRO A 391 10.67 10.53 -2.70
CA PRO A 391 9.52 10.96 -3.51
C PRO A 391 8.41 9.91 -3.69
N PHE A 392 8.55 8.70 -3.13
CA PHE A 392 7.63 7.58 -3.37
C PHE A 392 6.39 7.70 -2.51
N TYR A 393 5.53 8.66 -2.87
CA TYR A 393 4.26 8.92 -2.20
C TYR A 393 3.10 8.38 -3.03
N GLU A 394 2.44 7.34 -2.52
CA GLU A 394 1.27 6.75 -3.16
C GLU A 394 -0.02 7.39 -2.64
N PRO A 395 -0.85 8.02 -3.51
CA PRO A 395 -2.11 8.64 -3.09
C PRO A 395 -3.13 7.63 -2.58
N MET A 396 -3.07 6.39 -3.04
CA MET A 396 -3.88 5.27 -2.56
C MET A 396 -3.03 4.40 -1.64
N ARG A 397 -2.82 4.88 -0.41
CA ARG A 397 -2.01 4.20 0.60
C ARG A 397 -2.61 2.84 0.95
N GLY A 398 -1.75 1.84 1.11
CA GLY A 398 -2.15 0.48 1.51
C GLY A 398 -2.95 -0.30 0.46
N LEU A 399 -3.19 0.21 -0.74
CA LEU A 399 -4.04 -0.45 -1.75
C LEU A 399 -3.60 -1.90 -2.06
N SER A 400 -2.31 -2.19 -2.00
CA SER A 400 -1.76 -3.51 -2.26
C SER A 400 -2.11 -4.54 -1.18
N GLU A 401 -2.51 -4.13 0.03
CA GLU A 401 -2.79 -5.05 1.15
C GLU A 401 -3.97 -5.99 0.88
N ILE A 402 -4.88 -5.62 -0.03
CA ILE A 402 -5.98 -6.47 -0.50
C ILE A 402 -5.60 -7.38 -1.67
N ALA A 403 -4.42 -7.19 -2.27
CA ALA A 403 -3.98 -7.98 -3.42
C ALA A 403 -3.89 -9.49 -3.11
N PRO A 404 -3.38 -9.93 -1.94
CA PRO A 404 -3.35 -11.35 -1.58
C PRO A 404 -4.74 -11.99 -1.57
N TYR A 405 -5.74 -11.32 -1.01
CA TYR A 405 -7.13 -11.79 -1.00
C TYR A 405 -7.66 -11.99 -2.42
N LEU A 406 -7.49 -11.00 -3.30
CA LEU A 406 -7.95 -11.07 -4.69
C LEU A 406 -7.21 -12.14 -5.50
N THR A 407 -5.90 -12.27 -5.27
CA THR A 407 -5.08 -13.31 -5.89
C THR A 407 -5.54 -14.70 -5.45
N ALA A 408 -5.63 -14.94 -4.14
CA ALA A 408 -6.05 -16.21 -3.57
C ALA A 408 -7.45 -16.57 -4.06
N TYR A 409 -8.39 -15.61 -4.05
CA TYR A 409 -9.76 -15.83 -4.55
C TYR A 409 -9.79 -16.33 -6.00
N ARG A 410 -8.82 -15.93 -6.82
CA ARG A 410 -8.72 -16.32 -8.23
C ARG A 410 -7.79 -17.51 -8.50
N LYS A 411 -7.27 -18.20 -7.45
CA LYS A 411 -6.24 -19.24 -7.61
C LYS A 411 -5.03 -18.73 -8.39
N GLY A 412 -4.68 -17.46 -8.16
CA GLY A 412 -3.71 -16.72 -8.97
C GLY A 412 -2.30 -16.66 -8.39
N LEU A 413 -1.43 -15.99 -9.13
CA LEU A 413 -0.09 -15.62 -8.72
C LEU A 413 -0.04 -14.11 -8.44
N LEU A 414 0.49 -13.72 -7.29
CA LEU A 414 0.76 -12.32 -6.98
C LEU A 414 2.19 -12.00 -7.41
N PHE A 415 2.36 -10.94 -8.19
CA PHE A 415 3.66 -10.46 -8.65
C PHE A 415 3.81 -8.99 -8.29
N ALA A 416 4.53 -8.73 -7.19
CA ALA A 416 4.73 -7.39 -6.65
C ALA A 416 6.21 -7.16 -6.37
N LYS A 417 6.73 -6.00 -6.81
CA LYS A 417 8.12 -5.60 -6.55
C LYS A 417 8.17 -4.12 -6.16
N PRO A 418 8.96 -3.73 -5.15
CA PRO A 418 9.12 -2.32 -4.78
C PRO A 418 9.60 -1.45 -5.94
N ASP A 419 10.37 -2.01 -6.88
CA ASP A 419 10.90 -1.27 -8.03
C ASP A 419 9.89 -1.05 -9.16
N PHE A 420 8.62 -1.45 -8.98
CA PHE A 420 7.52 -1.01 -9.82
C PHE A 420 7.19 0.47 -9.59
N ALA A 421 7.42 0.98 -8.37
CA ALA A 421 7.21 2.39 -8.04
C ALA A 421 8.06 3.31 -8.92
N PHE A 422 7.45 4.40 -9.38
CA PHE A 422 8.11 5.40 -10.21
C PHE A 422 7.83 6.80 -9.65
N ALA A 423 8.88 7.60 -9.49
CA ALA A 423 8.77 9.01 -9.18
C ALA A 423 10.00 9.75 -9.68
N ALA A 424 9.85 11.03 -10.02
CA ALA A 424 10.97 11.90 -10.34
C ALA A 424 12.00 11.95 -9.19
N ASN A 425 13.27 11.73 -9.51
CA ASN A 425 14.40 11.83 -8.58
C ASN A 425 15.72 11.99 -9.37
N ASP A 426 16.84 12.09 -8.65
CA ASP A 426 18.19 12.28 -9.22
C ASP A 426 18.61 11.22 -10.23
N ASN A 427 18.05 10.02 -10.14
CA ASN A 427 18.39 8.88 -11.00
C ASN A 427 17.42 8.74 -12.19
N VAL A 428 16.33 9.51 -12.21
CA VAL A 428 15.34 9.52 -13.30
C VAL A 428 15.68 10.68 -14.24
N LEU A 429 16.52 10.36 -15.21
CA LEU A 429 17.10 11.33 -16.14
C LEU A 429 16.48 11.23 -17.54
N THR A 430 16.43 12.35 -18.26
CA THR A 430 16.14 12.36 -19.70
C THR A 430 17.23 11.61 -20.48
N LYS A 431 17.00 11.33 -21.77
CA LYS A 431 18.04 10.79 -22.68
C LYS A 431 19.34 11.58 -22.71
N LYS A 432 19.28 12.88 -22.41
CA LYS A 432 20.44 13.77 -22.40
C LYS A 432 21.17 13.77 -21.06
N GLY A 433 20.70 13.00 -20.08
CA GLY A 433 21.25 12.97 -18.72
C GLY A 433 20.79 14.16 -17.86
N GLU A 434 19.67 14.80 -18.21
CA GLU A 434 19.15 15.96 -17.48
C GLU A 434 18.12 15.54 -16.42
N ASN A 435 18.11 16.21 -15.28
CA ASN A 435 17.06 16.06 -14.27
C ASN A 435 15.70 16.55 -14.78
N CYS A 436 14.63 16.02 -14.19
CA CYS A 436 13.25 16.37 -14.50
C CYS A 436 12.53 17.02 -13.29
N PRO A 437 12.96 18.22 -12.83
CA PRO A 437 12.34 18.87 -11.67
C PRO A 437 10.87 19.24 -11.94
N GLY A 438 10.08 19.38 -10.88
CA GLY A 438 8.65 19.70 -10.93
C GLY A 438 7.76 18.55 -10.47
N PHE A 439 6.55 18.47 -11.05
CA PHE A 439 5.59 17.42 -10.73
C PHE A 439 6.21 16.02 -10.89
N TYR A 440 6.03 15.17 -9.89
CA TYR A 440 6.71 13.87 -9.78
C TYR A 440 6.33 12.82 -10.84
N MET A 441 5.27 13.05 -11.62
CA MET A 441 4.70 12.14 -12.61
C MET A 441 4.60 12.77 -14.01
N PRO A 442 4.63 11.98 -15.11
CA PRO A 442 4.69 12.50 -16.48
C PRO A 442 3.49 13.35 -16.91
N ARG A 443 2.34 13.19 -16.26
CA ARG A 443 1.09 13.89 -16.62
C ARG A 443 1.25 15.42 -16.63
N ARG A 444 1.97 15.98 -15.65
CA ARG A 444 2.20 17.44 -15.52
C ARG A 444 3.69 17.81 -15.63
N ASN A 445 4.53 16.84 -15.94
CA ASN A 445 5.96 17.04 -16.19
C ASN A 445 6.36 16.25 -17.45
N PRO A 446 6.19 16.84 -18.65
CA PRO A 446 6.44 16.14 -19.91
C PRO A 446 7.86 15.59 -20.08
N LYS A 447 8.85 16.16 -19.36
CA LYS A 447 10.25 15.66 -19.37
C LYS A 447 10.35 14.24 -18.81
N LEU A 448 9.40 13.83 -17.94
CA LEU A 448 9.31 12.47 -17.39
C LEU A 448 8.63 11.45 -18.30
N ALA A 449 8.02 11.85 -19.42
CA ALA A 449 7.28 10.92 -20.27
C ALA A 449 8.16 9.76 -20.76
N GLU A 450 9.37 10.08 -21.23
CA GLU A 450 10.29 9.05 -21.70
C GLU A 450 10.90 8.20 -20.57
N PRO A 451 11.47 8.79 -19.50
CA PRO A 451 11.96 8.01 -18.36
C PRO A 451 10.89 7.10 -17.75
N SER A 452 9.64 7.57 -17.64
CA SER A 452 8.50 6.79 -17.15
C SER A 452 8.19 5.61 -18.06
N ASN A 453 8.10 5.83 -19.37
CA ASN A 453 7.90 4.74 -20.34
C ASN A 453 9.03 3.70 -20.29
N ASN A 454 10.28 4.15 -20.17
CA ASN A 454 11.44 3.26 -20.02
C ASN A 454 11.38 2.47 -18.71
N HIS A 455 10.96 3.09 -17.61
CA HIS A 455 10.75 2.42 -16.33
C HIS A 455 9.68 1.34 -16.45
N VAL A 456 8.47 1.68 -16.90
CA VAL A 456 7.36 0.72 -17.08
C VAL A 456 7.79 -0.44 -17.97
N PHE A 457 8.46 -0.15 -19.10
CA PHE A 457 8.91 -1.20 -20.01
C PHE A 457 9.94 -2.14 -19.36
N ASN A 458 10.95 -1.59 -18.67
CA ASN A 458 12.06 -2.38 -18.15
C ASN A 458 11.77 -3.04 -16.79
N LYS A 459 10.98 -2.39 -15.93
CA LYS A 459 10.71 -2.83 -14.57
C LYS A 459 9.42 -3.63 -14.43
N ILE A 460 8.45 -3.41 -15.33
CA ILE A 460 7.15 -4.08 -15.24
C ILE A 460 6.94 -5.01 -16.44
N HIS A 461 6.94 -4.49 -17.67
CA HIS A 461 6.59 -5.28 -18.85
C HIS A 461 7.59 -6.41 -19.14
N LYS A 462 8.90 -6.15 -19.04
CA LYS A 462 9.92 -7.19 -19.27
C LYS A 462 9.83 -8.33 -18.25
N PRO A 463 9.85 -8.08 -16.92
CA PRO A 463 9.70 -9.14 -15.93
C PRO A 463 8.35 -9.86 -16.03
N LEU A 464 7.26 -9.16 -16.36
CA LEU A 464 5.97 -9.79 -16.60
C LEU A 464 6.01 -10.71 -17.83
N ASN A 465 6.64 -10.28 -18.93
CA ASN A 465 6.80 -11.14 -20.10
C ASN A 465 7.68 -12.36 -19.80
N GLU A 466 8.72 -12.22 -18.99
CA GLU A 466 9.55 -13.34 -18.52
C GLU A 466 8.72 -14.34 -17.70
N LEU A 467 7.88 -13.83 -16.79
CA LEU A 467 6.95 -14.65 -16.02
C LEU A 467 5.92 -15.36 -16.92
N LEU A 468 5.25 -14.63 -17.81
CA LEU A 468 4.27 -15.19 -18.74
C LEU A 468 4.88 -16.22 -19.70
N ALA A 469 6.11 -15.97 -20.16
CA ALA A 469 6.89 -16.91 -20.97
C ALA A 469 7.16 -18.21 -20.22
N LYS A 470 7.58 -18.09 -18.95
CA LYS A 470 7.81 -19.23 -18.05
C LYS A 470 6.55 -20.05 -17.87
N LEU A 471 5.42 -19.42 -17.53
CA LEU A 471 4.13 -20.07 -17.32
C LEU A 471 3.63 -20.81 -18.57
N ALA A 472 3.81 -20.21 -19.75
CA ALA A 472 3.40 -20.83 -21.02
C ALA A 472 4.42 -21.86 -21.55
N ASN A 473 5.58 -22.01 -20.91
CA ASN A 473 6.73 -22.75 -21.42
C ASN A 473 7.13 -22.33 -22.85
N ILE A 474 7.11 -21.02 -23.11
CA ILE A 474 7.51 -20.40 -24.39
C ILE A 474 8.81 -19.62 -24.15
N PRO A 475 9.79 -19.66 -25.07
CA PRO A 475 10.98 -18.82 -24.96
C PRO A 475 10.64 -17.33 -24.87
N VAL A 476 11.22 -16.61 -23.91
CA VAL A 476 10.93 -15.18 -23.66
C VAL A 476 11.18 -14.27 -24.88
N ASN A 477 12.08 -14.67 -25.78
CA ASN A 477 12.37 -13.93 -27.00
C ASN A 477 11.30 -14.10 -28.10
N ASP A 478 10.35 -15.03 -27.95
CA ASP A 478 9.21 -15.23 -28.84
C ASP A 478 7.94 -14.56 -28.31
N LEU A 479 7.98 -13.22 -28.25
CA LEU A 479 6.87 -12.39 -27.77
C LEU A 479 5.58 -12.56 -28.61
N ILE A 480 5.70 -12.97 -29.88
CA ILE A 480 4.52 -13.20 -30.74
C ILE A 480 3.79 -14.44 -30.27
N SER A 481 4.50 -15.54 -30.02
CA SER A 481 3.92 -16.77 -29.50
C SER A 481 3.34 -16.56 -28.10
N ILE A 482 4.05 -15.86 -27.20
CA ILE A 482 3.54 -15.52 -25.86
C ILE A 482 2.22 -14.73 -25.97
N ARG A 483 2.21 -13.66 -26.76
CA ARG A 483 0.99 -12.85 -26.96
C ARG A 483 -0.15 -13.68 -27.52
N ASN A 484 0.12 -14.54 -28.49
CA ASN A 484 -0.91 -15.35 -29.13
C ASN A 484 -1.45 -16.44 -28.20
N TYR A 485 -0.63 -16.96 -27.28
CA TYR A 485 -1.03 -17.91 -26.24
C TYR A 485 -2.08 -17.30 -25.29
N TYR A 486 -1.80 -16.12 -24.72
CA TYR A 486 -2.69 -15.45 -23.74
C TYR A 486 -3.80 -14.58 -24.36
N LYS A 487 -3.91 -14.52 -25.69
CA LYS A 487 -4.97 -13.75 -26.37
C LYS A 487 -6.31 -14.48 -26.36
N ASN A 488 -6.27 -15.81 -26.32
CA ASN A 488 -7.44 -16.68 -26.30
C ASN A 488 -7.65 -17.19 -24.88
#